data_AF-A0A968GFJ0-F1
#
_entry.id   AF-A0A968GFJ0-F1
#
_cell.length_a   1.000
_cell.length_b   1.000
_cell.length_c   1.000
_cell.angle_alpha   90.00
_cell.angle_beta   90.00
_cell.angle_gamma   90.00
#
_symmetry.space_group_name_H-M   'P 1'
#
loop_
_entity.id
_entity.type
_entity.pdbx_description
1 polymer ?
#
loop_
_entity_poly.entity_id
_entity_poly.type
_entity_poly.pdbx_seq_one_letter_code
_entity_poly.pdbx_strand_id
1 'polypeptide(L)'
;MSELLSEDQVESIYREICESLYLDLAEVEFDLTRANEEERAKMEEMIAKIRRYIATERLTLEDGKVCYRLIKPVKHLQEELQHFSFTVDSLAVEKVLKAQSSKQQTESSRAIQMLSLIFQVSPLSIERLHSKDFANLSELVGFFITA
;
A
#
# COMPACT_ATOMS: atom_id res chain seq x y z
N MET A 1 12.24 -11.71 19.10
CA MET A 1 11.17 -12.64 18.69
C MET A 1 9.95 -11.78 18.49
N SER A 2 9.44 -11.64 17.26
CA SER A 2 8.18 -10.94 16.99
C SER A 2 7.11 -12.02 17.10
N GLU A 3 6.25 -11.90 18.11
CA GLU A 3 5.02 -12.69 18.18
C GLU A 3 4.12 -12.18 17.05
N LEU A 4 3.71 -13.09 16.17
CA LEU A 4 2.73 -12.75 15.15
C LEU A 4 1.44 -12.30 15.84
N LEU A 5 0.78 -11.28 15.30
CA LEU A 5 -0.53 -10.87 15.78
C LEU A 5 -1.52 -12.04 15.64
N SER A 6 -2.45 -12.13 16.59
CA SER A 6 -3.57 -13.08 16.50
C SER A 6 -4.49 -12.73 15.33
N GLU A 7 -5.25 -13.72 14.85
CA GLU A 7 -6.19 -13.53 13.73
C GLU A 7 -7.21 -12.42 14.02
N ASP A 8 -7.74 -12.35 15.24
CA ASP A 8 -8.66 -11.28 15.67
C ASP A 8 -8.02 -9.89 15.62
N GLN A 9 -6.76 -9.76 16.04
CA GLN A 9 -6.01 -8.49 15.95
C GLN A 9 -5.76 -8.09 14.49
N VAL A 10 -5.41 -9.06 13.65
CA VAL A 10 -5.19 -8.82 12.21
C VAL A 10 -6.47 -8.33 11.55
N GLU A 11 -7.59 -8.98 11.85
CA GLU A 11 -8.90 -8.59 11.30
C GLU A 11 -9.35 -7.22 11.81
N SER A 12 -9.13 -6.90 13.09
CA SER A 12 -9.43 -5.57 13.64
C SER A 12 -8.64 -4.47 12.92
N ILE A 13 -7.31 -4.64 12.81
CA ILE A 13 -6.45 -3.65 12.13
C ILE A 13 -6.79 -3.55 10.66
N TYR A 14 -7.11 -4.67 10.01
CA TYR A 14 -7.54 -4.66 8.60
C TYR A 14 -8.80 -3.81 8.39
N ARG A 15 -9.81 -3.99 9.25
CA ARG A 15 -11.04 -3.18 9.22
C ARG A 15 -10.76 -1.71 9.47
N GLU A 16 -9.96 -1.39 10.49
CA GLU A 16 -9.58 -0.01 10.79
C GLU A 16 -8.83 0.67 9.64
N ILE A 17 -7.93 -0.06 8.95
CA ILE A 17 -7.25 0.44 7.75
C ILE A 17 -8.26 0.71 6.62
N CYS A 18 -9.17 -0.23 6.36
CA CYS A 18 -10.21 -0.04 5.34
C CYS A 18 -11.11 1.16 5.66
N GLU A 19 -11.58 1.28 6.90
CA GLU A 19 -12.38 2.43 7.37
C GLU A 19 -11.60 3.75 7.23
N SER A 20 -10.32 3.77 7.63
CA SER A 20 -9.46 4.94 7.50
C SER A 20 -9.23 5.38 6.05
N LEU A 21 -9.40 4.46 5.10
CA LEU A 21 -9.27 4.72 3.67
C LEU A 21 -10.62 4.88 2.97
N TYR A 22 -11.73 4.88 3.72
CA TYR A 22 -13.10 4.91 3.19
C TYR A 22 -13.41 3.77 2.21
N LEU A 23 -12.80 2.60 2.41
CA LEU A 23 -13.15 1.38 1.69
C LEU A 23 -14.40 0.75 2.30
N ASP A 24 -15.45 0.58 1.49
CA ASP A 24 -16.64 -0.15 1.90
C ASP A 24 -16.39 -1.66 1.79
N LEU A 25 -16.19 -2.30 2.94
CA LEU A 25 -15.99 -3.75 3.00
C LEU A 25 -17.19 -4.53 2.44
N ALA A 26 -18.41 -3.99 2.49
CA ALA A 26 -19.57 -4.63 1.89
C ALA A 26 -19.52 -4.58 0.36
N GLU A 27 -18.93 -3.54 -0.23
CA GLU A 27 -18.68 -3.44 -1.67
C GLU A 27 -17.59 -4.42 -2.10
N VAL A 28 -16.50 -4.53 -1.33
CA VAL A 28 -15.44 -5.52 -1.58
C VAL A 28 -15.99 -6.96 -1.53
N GLU A 29 -16.84 -7.27 -0.55
CA GLU A 29 -17.54 -8.56 -0.47
C GLU A 29 -18.48 -8.78 -1.67
N PHE A 30 -19.22 -7.75 -2.07
CA PHE A 30 -20.11 -7.82 -3.23
C PHE A 30 -19.33 -8.10 -4.52
N ASP A 31 -18.20 -7.43 -4.74
CA ASP A 31 -17.35 -7.64 -5.91
C ASP A 31 -16.75 -9.05 -5.92
N LEU A 32 -16.30 -9.56 -4.78
CA LEU A 32 -15.83 -10.95 -4.64
C LEU A 32 -16.90 -11.97 -5.05
N THR A 33 -18.18 -11.71 -4.77
CA THR A 33 -19.27 -12.63 -5.16
C THR A 33 -19.60 -12.59 -6.65
N ARG A 34 -19.27 -11.51 -7.36
CA ARG A 34 -19.57 -11.31 -8.79
C ARG A 34 -18.39 -11.58 -9.70
N ALA A 35 -17.17 -11.53 -9.16
CA ALA A 35 -15.94 -11.83 -9.86
C ALA A 35 -15.94 -13.25 -10.44
N ASN A 36 -15.31 -13.42 -11.60
CA ASN A 36 -15.03 -14.76 -12.10
C ASN A 36 -13.96 -15.47 -11.25
N GLU A 37 -13.75 -16.76 -11.47
CA GLU A 37 -12.84 -17.58 -10.63
C GLU A 37 -11.41 -17.02 -10.59
N GLU A 38 -10.91 -16.49 -11.71
CA GLU A 38 -9.56 -15.92 -11.80
C GLU A 38 -9.46 -14.57 -11.06
N GLU A 39 -10.44 -13.69 -11.24
CA GLU A 39 -10.52 -12.39 -10.57
C GLU A 39 -10.67 -12.55 -9.06
N ARG A 40 -11.56 -13.46 -8.64
CA ARG A 40 -11.78 -13.75 -7.23
C ARG A 40 -10.52 -14.28 -6.55
N ALA A 41 -9.81 -15.21 -7.20
CA ALA A 41 -8.56 -15.74 -6.66
C ALA A 41 -7.50 -14.64 -6.46
N LYS A 42 -7.40 -13.70 -7.42
CA LYS A 42 -6.48 -12.55 -7.31
C LYS A 42 -6.86 -11.62 -6.15
N MET A 43 -8.15 -11.30 -6.00
CA MET A 43 -8.62 -10.46 -4.89
C MET A 43 -8.39 -11.11 -3.53
N GLU A 44 -8.73 -12.39 -3.38
CA GLU A 44 -8.49 -13.16 -2.16
C GLU A 44 -6.98 -13.25 -1.82
N GLU A 45 -6.12 -13.45 -2.83
CA GLU A 45 -4.66 -13.44 -2.65
C GLU A 45 -4.17 -12.08 -2.13
N MET A 46 -4.66 -10.98 -2.70
CA MET A 46 -4.29 -9.64 -2.25
C MET A 46 -4.74 -9.39 -0.80
N ILE A 47 -5.99 -9.70 -0.45
CA ILE A 47 -6.50 -9.57 0.93
C ILE A 47 -5.65 -10.39 1.90
N ALA A 48 -5.34 -11.65 1.55
CA ALA A 48 -4.50 -12.51 2.36
C ALA A 48 -3.08 -11.92 2.57
N LYS A 49 -2.55 -11.26 1.54
CA LYS A 49 -1.24 -10.58 1.58
C LYS A 49 -1.27 -9.36 2.49
N ILE A 50 -2.32 -8.54 2.45
CA ILE A 50 -2.51 -7.41 3.37
C ILE A 50 -2.59 -7.91 4.81
N ARG A 51 -3.43 -8.92 5.08
CA ARG A 51 -3.53 -9.54 6.40
C ARG A 51 -2.20 -10.10 6.90
N ARG A 52 -1.39 -10.68 6.00
CA ARG A 52 -0.04 -11.15 6.35
C ARG A 52 0.91 -10.01 6.70
N TYR A 53 0.82 -8.87 6.01
CA TYR A 53 1.62 -7.69 6.37
C TYR A 53 1.23 -7.14 7.73
N ILE A 54 -0.07 -7.12 8.05
CA ILE A 54 -0.55 -6.75 9.39
C ILE A 54 -0.05 -7.75 10.44
N ALA A 55 -0.20 -9.05 10.19
CA ALA A 55 0.24 -10.11 11.10
C ALA A 55 1.73 -10.05 11.45
N THR A 56 2.54 -9.51 10.53
CA THR A 56 4.00 -9.36 10.68
C THR A 56 4.41 -7.93 11.08
N GLU A 57 3.45 -7.10 11.52
CA GLU A 57 3.63 -5.69 11.89
C GLU A 57 4.32 -4.85 10.80
N ARG A 58 4.21 -5.27 9.55
CA ARG A 58 4.69 -4.51 8.39
C ARG A 58 3.71 -3.46 7.96
N LEU A 59 2.42 -3.68 8.19
CA LEU A 59 1.37 -2.74 7.91
C LEU A 59 0.65 -2.43 9.22
N THR A 60 0.66 -1.18 9.64
CA THR A 60 0.02 -0.69 10.86
C THR A 60 -0.84 0.53 10.56
N LEU A 61 -1.75 0.86 11.47
CA LEU A 61 -2.48 2.12 11.46
C LEU A 61 -1.98 2.96 12.65
N GLU A 62 -1.45 4.14 12.36
CA GLU A 62 -0.91 5.07 13.37
C GLU A 62 -1.47 6.46 13.09
N ASP A 63 -2.21 7.03 14.06
CA ASP A 63 -2.82 8.36 13.95
C ASP A 63 -3.66 8.57 12.66
N GLY A 64 -4.38 7.54 12.22
CA GLY A 64 -5.19 7.57 10.99
C GLY A 64 -4.36 7.51 9.69
N LYS A 65 -3.09 7.13 9.78
CA LYS A 65 -2.19 6.91 8.64
C LYS A 65 -1.84 5.44 8.54
N VAL A 66 -1.89 4.92 7.33
CA VAL A 66 -1.44 3.56 7.04
C VAL A 66 0.07 3.58 6.89
N CYS A 67 0.77 2.88 7.78
CA CYS A 67 2.22 2.83 7.86
C CYS A 67 2.74 1.49 7.34
N TYR A 68 3.64 1.54 6.34
CA TYR A 68 4.37 0.37 5.85
C TYR A 68 5.82 0.41 6.34
N ARG A 69 6.24 -0.60 7.11
CA ARG A 69 7.62 -0.79 7.61
C ARG A 69 8.48 -1.47 6.54
N LEU A 70 9.59 -0.84 6.19
CA LEU A 70 10.51 -1.32 5.16
C LEU A 70 11.27 -2.59 5.63
N ILE A 71 11.60 -3.49 4.69
CA ILE A 71 12.52 -4.61 4.98
C ILE A 71 13.89 -4.06 5.37
N LYS A 72 14.35 -3.05 4.64
CA LYS A 72 15.62 -2.38 4.87
C LYS A 72 15.39 -0.87 4.86
N PRO A 73 15.93 -0.15 5.84
CA PRO A 73 15.80 1.29 5.85
C PRO A 73 16.51 1.93 4.67
N VAL A 74 15.96 3.06 4.20
CA VAL A 74 16.59 3.88 3.16
C VAL A 74 17.47 4.92 3.82
N LYS A 75 18.75 4.92 3.46
CA LYS A 75 19.71 5.93 3.92
C LYS A 75 19.68 7.13 2.99
N HIS A 76 19.22 8.26 3.52
CA HIS A 76 19.33 9.57 2.89
C HIS A 76 20.39 10.40 3.62
N LEU A 77 20.94 11.41 2.95
CA LEU A 77 22.15 12.16 3.32
C LEU A 77 22.32 12.50 4.82
N GLN A 78 21.24 12.63 5.60
CA GLN A 78 21.28 12.88 7.05
C GLN A 78 20.19 12.14 7.86
N GLU A 79 19.40 11.26 7.24
CA GLU A 79 18.25 10.60 7.88
C GLU A 79 18.10 9.14 7.42
N GLU A 80 17.55 8.30 8.30
CA GLU A 80 17.26 6.91 8.04
C GLU A 80 15.75 6.67 8.10
N LEU A 81 15.18 6.32 6.96
CA LEU A 81 13.74 6.10 6.87
C LEU A 81 13.43 4.61 7.04
N GLN A 82 12.67 4.29 8.09
CA GLN A 82 12.29 2.92 8.45
C GLN A 82 10.87 2.55 7.97
N HIS A 83 10.01 3.55 7.75
CA HIS A 83 8.62 3.35 7.33
C HIS A 83 8.20 4.42 6.32
N PHE A 84 7.19 4.10 5.52
CA PHE A 84 6.42 5.08 4.77
C PHE A 84 4.98 5.11 5.29
N SER A 85 4.33 6.26 5.22
CA SER A 85 2.95 6.42 5.64
C SER A 85 2.12 7.11 4.57
N PHE A 86 0.84 6.75 4.46
CA PHE A 86 -0.11 7.39 3.55
C PHE A 86 -1.51 7.46 4.15
N THR A 87 -2.34 8.35 3.61
CA THR A 87 -3.76 8.52 3.96
C THR A 87 -4.64 8.41 2.72
N VAL A 88 -5.96 8.44 2.89
CA VAL A 88 -6.90 8.53 1.75
C VAL A 88 -6.61 9.74 0.84
N ASP A 89 -6.25 10.88 1.42
CA ASP A 89 -5.89 12.09 0.66
C ASP A 89 -4.65 11.87 -0.21
N SER A 90 -3.68 11.10 0.31
CA SER A 90 -2.51 10.68 -0.47
C SER A 90 -2.90 9.81 -1.67
N LEU A 91 -3.92 8.96 -1.55
CA LEU A 91 -4.38 8.09 -2.64
C LEU A 91 -5.17 8.84 -3.71
N ALA A 92 -5.85 9.93 -3.35
CA ALA A 92 -6.60 10.78 -4.30
C ALA A 92 -5.72 11.45 -5.37
N VAL A 93 -4.39 11.32 -5.27
CA VAL A 93 -3.39 11.86 -6.21
C VAL A 93 -3.40 11.14 -7.58
N GLU A 94 -4.09 10.00 -7.71
CA GLU A 94 -4.22 9.27 -8.98
C GLU A 94 -4.74 10.14 -10.14
N LYS A 95 -5.68 11.06 -9.87
CA LYS A 95 -6.21 12.01 -10.87
C LYS A 95 -5.15 13.00 -11.37
N VAL A 96 -4.22 13.41 -10.50
CA VAL A 96 -3.12 14.33 -10.83
C VAL A 96 -2.09 13.62 -11.70
N LEU A 97 -1.77 12.36 -11.40
CA LEU A 97 -0.83 11.54 -12.16
C LEU A 97 -1.36 11.17 -13.56
N LYS A 98 -2.65 10.78 -13.66
CA LYS A 98 -3.29 10.55 -14.97
C LYS A 98 -3.20 11.79 -15.87
N ALA A 99 -3.43 12.98 -15.31
CA ALA A 99 -3.34 14.25 -16.02
C ALA A 99 -1.90 14.66 -16.41
N GLN A 100 -0.89 14.25 -15.63
CA GLN A 100 0.52 14.56 -15.89
C GLN A 100 1.25 13.48 -16.72
N SER A 101 0.63 12.33 -16.95
CA SER A 101 1.25 11.23 -17.70
C SER A 101 1.51 11.61 -19.16
N SER A 102 2.74 12.02 -19.46
CA SER A 102 3.18 12.20 -20.85
C SER A 102 3.35 10.82 -21.49
N LYS A 103 3.11 10.72 -22.82
CA LYS A 103 3.30 9.49 -23.60
C LYS A 103 4.74 8.94 -23.59
N GLN A 104 5.70 9.66 -23.01
CA GLN A 104 7.13 9.35 -23.06
C GLN A 104 7.71 8.75 -21.76
N GLN A 105 6.94 8.67 -20.67
CA GLN A 105 7.41 8.07 -19.42
C GLN A 105 7.32 6.54 -19.43
N THR A 106 8.36 5.86 -18.94
CA THR A 106 8.35 4.41 -18.72
C THR A 106 7.47 4.05 -17.52
N GLU A 107 6.95 2.83 -17.49
CA GLU A 107 6.11 2.33 -16.38
C GLU A 107 6.81 2.47 -15.01
N SER A 108 8.09 2.13 -14.94
CA SER A 108 8.91 2.29 -13.73
C SER A 108 8.98 3.75 -13.25
N SER A 109 9.18 4.70 -14.16
CA SER A 109 9.22 6.13 -13.79
C SER A 109 7.88 6.65 -13.26
N ARG A 110 6.76 6.12 -13.78
CA ARG A 110 5.42 6.46 -13.30
C ARG A 110 5.18 5.89 -11.90
N ALA A 111 5.59 4.64 -11.67
CA ALA A 111 5.49 4.01 -10.36
C ALA A 111 6.31 4.77 -9.31
N ILE A 112 7.55 5.16 -9.64
CA ILE A 112 8.39 5.98 -8.75
C ILE A 112 7.73 7.30 -8.39
N GLN A 113 7.19 8.02 -9.37
CA GLN A 113 6.48 9.29 -9.14
C GLN A 113 5.22 9.09 -8.31
N MET A 114 4.45 8.04 -8.59
CA MET A 114 3.23 7.72 -7.85
C MET A 114 3.52 7.46 -6.37
N LEU A 115 4.46 6.57 -6.07
CA LEU A 115 4.83 6.26 -4.69
C LEU A 115 5.45 7.49 -4.00
N SER A 116 6.29 8.25 -4.70
CA SER A 116 6.88 9.50 -4.18
C SER A 116 5.80 10.50 -3.74
N LEU A 117 4.74 10.66 -4.53
CA LEU A 117 3.64 11.56 -4.19
C LEU A 117 2.77 11.02 -3.04
N ILE A 118 2.40 9.74 -3.09
CA ILE A 118 1.53 9.11 -2.08
C ILE A 118 2.19 9.13 -0.70
N PHE A 119 3.47 8.76 -0.63
CA PHE A 119 4.22 8.73 0.62
C PHE A 119 4.87 10.09 0.96
N GLN A 120 4.71 11.10 0.09
CA GLN A 120 5.30 12.44 0.26
C GLN A 120 6.81 12.41 0.51
N VAL A 121 7.51 11.52 -0.20
CA VAL A 121 8.98 11.34 -0.11
C VAL A 121 9.64 11.66 -1.43
N SER A 122 10.95 11.94 -1.42
CA SER A 122 11.68 12.22 -2.65
C SER A 122 11.69 11.00 -3.59
N PRO A 123 11.66 11.19 -4.93
CA PRO A 123 11.80 10.10 -5.89
C PRO A 123 13.08 9.29 -5.69
N LEU A 124 14.17 9.96 -5.30
CA LEU A 124 15.46 9.33 -4.95
C LEU A 124 15.33 8.34 -3.79
N SER A 125 14.41 8.57 -2.84
CA SER A 125 14.17 7.64 -1.74
C SER A 125 13.48 6.36 -2.24
N ILE A 126 12.55 6.51 -3.19
CA ILE A 126 11.86 5.38 -3.83
C ILE A 126 12.83 4.58 -4.71
N GLU A 127 13.69 5.24 -5.48
CA GLU A 127 14.72 4.60 -6.31
C GLU A 127 15.74 3.78 -5.50
N ARG A 128 15.99 4.18 -4.25
CA ARG A 128 16.92 3.51 -3.33
C ARG A 128 16.27 2.38 -2.54
N LEU A 129 14.98 2.12 -2.73
CA LEU A 129 14.30 1.03 -2.04
C LEU A 129 14.88 -0.31 -2.43
N HIS A 130 14.83 -1.25 -1.48
CA HIS A 130 15.00 -2.65 -1.81
C HIS A 130 13.90 -3.07 -2.80
N SER A 131 14.26 -3.85 -3.84
CA SER A 131 13.31 -4.26 -4.89
C SER A 131 12.02 -4.89 -4.36
N LYS A 132 12.12 -5.67 -3.29
CA LYS A 132 10.95 -6.24 -2.59
C LYS A 132 10.07 -5.20 -1.93
N ASP A 133 10.64 -4.16 -1.31
CA ASP A 133 9.83 -3.08 -0.72
C ASP A 133 9.15 -2.27 -1.81
N PHE A 134 9.85 -1.97 -2.89
CA PHE A 134 9.25 -1.29 -4.05
C PHE A 134 8.05 -2.06 -4.62
N ALA A 135 8.20 -3.38 -4.84
CA ALA A 135 7.12 -4.23 -5.33
C ALA A 135 5.94 -4.28 -4.35
N ASN A 136 6.21 -4.53 -3.06
CA ASN A 136 5.18 -4.61 -2.03
C ASN A 136 4.40 -3.28 -1.90
N LEU A 137 5.10 -2.14 -1.92
CA LEU A 137 4.46 -0.82 -1.84
C LEU A 137 3.63 -0.52 -3.09
N SER A 138 4.11 -0.89 -4.27
CA SER A 138 3.37 -0.72 -5.53
C SER A 138 2.07 -1.51 -5.52
N GLU A 139 2.12 -2.76 -5.05
CA GLU A 139 0.94 -3.61 -4.92
C GLU A 139 -0.02 -3.12 -3.83
N LEU A 140 0.51 -2.73 -2.67
CA LEU A 140 -0.28 -2.18 -1.55
C LEU A 140 -1.08 -0.96 -2.00
N VAL A 141 -0.41 -0.01 -2.65
CA VAL A 141 -1.04 1.18 -3.20
C VAL A 141 -2.01 0.82 -4.31
N GLY A 142 -1.64 -0.11 -5.20
CA GLY A 142 -2.52 -0.59 -6.25
C GLY A 142 -3.84 -1.10 -5.70
N PHE A 143 -3.79 -1.95 -4.67
CA PHE A 143 -4.96 -2.47 -3.96
C PHE A 143 -5.89 -1.34 -3.49
N PHE A 144 -5.37 -0.36 -2.78
CA PHE A 144 -6.17 0.73 -2.19
C PHE A 144 -6.61 1.82 -3.18
N ILE A 145 -6.06 1.85 -4.40
CA ILE A 145 -6.54 2.74 -5.47
C ILE A 145 -7.67 2.07 -6.27
N THR A 146 -7.62 0.74 -6.41
CA THR A 146 -8.61 -0.03 -7.19
C THR A 146 -9.82 -0.50 -6.39
N ALA A 147 -9.67 -0.66 -5.07
CA ALA A 147 -10.76 -0.94 -4.14
C ALA A 147 -11.52 0.34 -3.82
#